data_AF-A0A926EHP4-F1
#
_entry.id   AF-A0A926EHP4-F1
#
_cell.length_a   1.000
_cell.length_b   1.000
_cell.length_c   1.000
_cell.angle_alpha   90.00
_cell.angle_beta   90.00
_cell.angle_gamma   90.00
#
_symmetry.space_group_name_H-M   'P 1'
#
loop_
_entity.id
_entity.type
_entity.pdbx_description
1 polymer ?
#
loop_
_entity_poly.entity_id
_entity_poly.type
_entity_poly.pdbx_seq_one_letter_code
_entity_poly.pdbx_strand_id
1 'polypeptide(L)'
;MRKLFSCIGIMGLLGAFLTGCSMGPEQMKSVPIEDPAKVETLHEITKDAMKNYFDVDVNDGVERKLEGFESYVLVDVPTESYLYRNNVIKATMESKPQEGQIASYGASLNPETNELTGAIVVTYSEAKPQDLTVEQQQEIAMKFIKEKNLVANPDSLIFEGIEKGMSNKQYSGLKFKNGDDVLLVSVSLQTGKVTHFEFVEVIEPVEPAETPAK
;
A
#
# COMPACT_ATOMS: atom_id res chain seq x y z
N MET A 1 19.41 -22.09 25.00
CA MET A 1 18.02 -21.79 24.62
C MET A 1 17.99 -20.55 23.73
N ARG A 2 17.99 -20.73 22.41
CA ARG A 2 17.88 -19.63 21.44
C ARG A 2 16.40 -19.27 21.31
N LYS A 3 16.06 -18.05 21.72
CA LYS A 3 14.73 -17.48 21.55
C LYS A 3 14.55 -17.10 20.08
N LEU A 4 13.76 -17.87 19.32
CA LEU A 4 13.18 -17.43 18.05
C LEU A 4 12.22 -16.28 18.36
N PHE A 5 12.60 -15.05 18.06
CA PHE A 5 11.69 -13.90 18.12
C PHE A 5 11.44 -13.38 16.70
N SER A 6 10.19 -13.56 16.28
CA SER A 6 9.39 -12.54 15.59
C SER A 6 9.94 -11.98 14.26
N CYS A 7 9.90 -12.78 13.20
CA CYS A 7 9.84 -12.28 11.80
C CYS A 7 8.46 -12.51 11.16
N ILE A 8 7.47 -12.97 11.93
CA ILE A 8 6.16 -13.39 11.40
C ILE A 8 5.19 -12.18 11.21
N GLY A 9 5.56 -10.98 11.68
CA GLY A 9 4.66 -9.82 11.64
C GLY A 9 4.57 -9.06 10.31
N ILE A 10 5.52 -9.25 9.38
CA ILE A 10 5.59 -8.44 8.14
C ILE A 10 4.72 -9.02 7.00
N MET A 11 4.42 -10.33 7.04
CA MET A 11 3.60 -10.97 5.99
C MET A 11 2.13 -10.50 5.97
N GLY A 12 1.60 -10.00 7.09
CA GLY A 12 0.20 -9.61 7.19
C GLY A 12 -0.13 -8.22 6.64
N LEU A 13 0.87 -7.36 6.42
CA LEU A 13 0.62 -5.97 6.05
C LEU A 13 0.15 -5.85 4.59
N LEU A 14 0.84 -6.49 3.63
CA LEU A 14 0.38 -6.50 2.22
C LEU A 14 -0.96 -7.20 1.99
N GLY A 15 -1.36 -8.15 2.84
CA GLY A 15 -2.68 -8.80 2.75
C GLY A 15 -3.81 -8.02 3.44
N ALA A 16 -3.49 -7.05 4.31
CA ALA A 16 -4.47 -6.24 5.05
C ALA A 16 -4.64 -4.82 4.50
N PHE A 17 -3.79 -4.38 3.57
CA PHE A 17 -3.84 -3.02 3.01
C PHE A 17 -5.08 -2.75 2.13
N LEU A 18 -5.78 -3.77 1.65
CA LEU A 18 -6.95 -3.59 0.77
C LEU A 18 -8.31 -3.61 1.49
N THR A 19 -8.37 -3.64 2.83
CA THR A 19 -9.66 -3.71 3.57
C THR A 19 -10.09 -2.37 4.18
N GLY A 20 -10.16 -1.32 3.36
CA GLY A 20 -10.76 -0.02 3.72
C GLY A 20 -12.29 -0.11 3.84
N CYS A 21 -12.75 -0.60 5.00
CA CYS A 21 -14.10 -0.55 5.60
C CYS A 21 -15.28 0.08 4.81
N SER A 22 -16.17 -0.75 4.23
CA SER A 22 -17.63 -0.81 4.57
C SER A 22 -18.47 -1.89 3.83
N MET A 23 -17.88 -2.81 3.05
CA MET A 23 -18.65 -3.86 2.36
C MET A 23 -17.95 -5.24 2.46
N GLY A 24 -18.33 -6.06 3.45
CA GLY A 24 -17.91 -7.47 3.57
C GLY A 24 -16.38 -7.72 3.60
N PRO A 25 -15.93 -8.96 3.79
CA PRO A 25 -14.56 -9.31 3.45
C PRO A 25 -14.47 -9.36 1.92
N GLU A 26 -13.97 -8.29 1.28
CA GLU A 26 -13.54 -8.35 -0.12
C GLU A 26 -12.59 -9.55 -0.28
N GLN A 27 -13.07 -10.61 -0.93
CA GLN A 27 -12.22 -11.77 -1.18
C GLN A 27 -11.21 -11.39 -2.24
N MET A 28 -9.96 -11.22 -1.80
CA MET A 28 -8.85 -10.94 -2.69
C MET A 28 -8.20 -12.22 -3.18
N LYS A 29 -7.71 -12.18 -4.41
CA LYS A 29 -6.90 -13.24 -5.01
C LYS A 29 -5.62 -12.62 -5.56
N SER A 30 -4.48 -13.22 -5.24
CA SER A 30 -3.18 -12.84 -5.80
C SER A 30 -2.62 -14.00 -6.62
N VAL A 31 -2.14 -13.71 -7.83
CA VAL A 31 -1.54 -14.69 -8.75
C VAL A 31 -0.12 -14.22 -9.09
N PRO A 32 0.93 -15.05 -8.99
CA PRO A 32 2.27 -14.66 -9.42
C PRO A 32 2.33 -14.25 -10.89
N ILE A 33 3.11 -13.21 -11.20
CA ILE A 33 3.45 -12.86 -12.57
C ILE A 33 4.60 -13.76 -13.02
N GLU A 34 4.32 -14.67 -13.96
CA GLU A 34 5.29 -15.65 -14.45
C GLU A 34 6.27 -15.07 -15.48
N ASP A 35 5.94 -13.95 -16.13
CA ASP A 35 6.80 -13.29 -17.12
C ASP A 35 7.88 -12.42 -16.43
N PRO A 36 9.16 -12.82 -16.46
CA PRO A 36 10.23 -12.07 -15.81
C PRO A 36 10.44 -10.67 -16.42
N ALA A 37 10.16 -10.47 -17.71
CA ALA A 37 10.33 -9.18 -18.35
C ALA A 37 9.26 -8.16 -17.88
N LYS A 38 8.04 -8.64 -17.64
CA LYS A 38 6.97 -7.85 -17.00
C LYS A 38 7.36 -7.48 -15.57
N VAL A 39 7.87 -8.43 -14.78
CA VAL A 39 8.34 -8.17 -13.41
C VAL A 39 9.43 -7.11 -13.38
N GLU A 40 10.44 -7.21 -14.26
CA GLU A 40 11.53 -6.23 -14.33
C GLU A 40 11.03 -4.83 -14.70
N THR A 41 10.14 -4.73 -15.69
CA THR A 41 9.56 -3.45 -16.12
C THR A 41 8.82 -2.75 -14.98
N LEU A 42 7.98 -3.49 -14.26
CA LEU A 42 7.24 -2.96 -13.12
C LEU A 42 8.18 -2.64 -11.94
N HIS A 43 9.28 -3.39 -11.80
CA HIS A 43 10.28 -3.13 -10.78
C HIS A 43 11.02 -1.82 -11.02
N GLU A 44 11.38 -1.48 -12.27
CA GLU A 44 11.95 -0.18 -12.61
C GLU A 44 11.04 0.98 -12.19
N ILE A 45 9.74 0.90 -12.52
CA ILE A 45 8.74 1.90 -12.09
C ILE A 45 8.68 1.98 -10.56
N THR A 46 8.75 0.83 -9.89
CA THR A 46 8.76 0.76 -8.42
C THR A 46 9.99 1.45 -7.83
N LYS A 47 11.19 1.25 -8.39
CA LYS A 47 12.43 1.90 -7.93
C LYS A 47 12.34 3.42 -8.11
N ASP A 48 11.83 3.87 -9.24
CA ASP A 48 11.59 5.29 -9.50
C ASP A 48 10.58 5.89 -8.52
N ALA A 49 9.52 5.16 -8.19
CA ALA A 49 8.55 5.58 -7.17
C ALA A 49 9.22 5.76 -5.80
N MET A 50 10.10 4.83 -5.38
CA MET A 50 10.82 4.96 -4.11
C MET A 50 11.66 6.24 -4.04
N LYS A 51 12.35 6.55 -5.14
CA LYS A 51 13.16 7.75 -5.24
C LYS A 51 12.31 9.02 -5.25
N ASN A 52 11.26 9.06 -6.08
CA ASN A 52 10.46 10.28 -6.29
C ASN A 52 9.61 10.61 -5.06
N TYR A 53 8.95 9.60 -4.48
CA TYR A 53 7.99 9.82 -3.40
C TYR A 53 8.63 9.77 -2.02
N PHE A 54 9.63 8.91 -1.80
CA PHE A 54 10.19 8.71 -0.46
C PHE A 54 11.62 9.22 -0.30
N ASP A 55 12.23 9.75 -1.37
CA ASP A 55 13.63 10.17 -1.41
C ASP A 55 14.60 9.04 -1.01
N VAL A 56 14.23 7.80 -1.41
CA VAL A 56 14.96 6.58 -1.09
C VAL A 56 15.61 6.00 -2.34
N ASP A 57 16.92 5.74 -2.27
CA ASP A 57 17.63 4.95 -3.27
C ASP A 57 17.64 3.47 -2.85
N VAL A 58 16.99 2.63 -3.65
CA VAL A 58 16.91 1.18 -3.44
C VAL A 58 18.00 0.41 -4.18
N ASN A 59 18.86 1.08 -4.96
CA ASN A 59 20.08 0.51 -5.52
C ASN A 59 21.24 0.61 -4.51
N ASP A 60 20.97 0.27 -3.26
CA ASP A 60 21.87 0.41 -2.11
C ASP A 60 22.83 -0.78 -1.92
N GLY A 61 22.86 -1.71 -2.88
CA GLY A 61 23.68 -2.92 -2.83
C GLY A 61 23.16 -4.01 -1.88
N VAL A 62 21.95 -3.84 -1.31
CA VAL A 62 21.31 -4.85 -0.46
C VAL A 62 20.41 -5.75 -1.31
N GLU A 63 20.70 -7.05 -1.29
CA GLU A 63 19.89 -8.05 -1.99
C GLU A 63 18.50 -8.18 -1.34
N ARG A 64 17.47 -8.20 -2.18
CA ARG A 64 16.08 -8.35 -1.77
C ARG A 64 15.40 -9.32 -2.72
N LYS A 65 14.60 -10.22 -2.17
CA LYS A 65 13.74 -11.11 -2.95
C LYS A 65 12.68 -10.26 -3.65
N LEU A 66 12.73 -10.25 -4.97
CA LEU A 66 11.76 -9.59 -5.85
C LEU A 66 10.63 -10.56 -6.18
N GLU A 67 9.40 -10.12 -6.02
CA GLU A 67 8.19 -10.86 -6.35
C GLU A 67 7.19 -9.94 -7.05
N GLY A 68 6.51 -10.43 -8.08
CA GLY A 68 5.45 -9.73 -8.79
C GLY A 68 4.14 -10.52 -8.76
N PHE A 69 3.02 -9.83 -8.56
CA PHE A 69 1.70 -10.43 -8.45
C PHE A 69 0.64 -9.64 -9.22
N GLU A 70 -0.31 -10.36 -9.80
CA GLU A 70 -1.58 -9.84 -10.27
C GLU A 70 -2.58 -9.91 -9.12
N SER A 71 -3.15 -8.78 -8.73
CA SER A 71 -4.10 -8.65 -7.62
C SER A 71 -5.50 -8.49 -8.15
N TYR A 72 -6.41 -9.32 -7.65
CA TYR A 72 -7.81 -9.37 -8.04
C TYR A 72 -8.71 -9.18 -6.82
N VAL A 73 -9.84 -8.50 -7.04
CA VAL A 73 -10.89 -8.31 -6.02
C VAL A 73 -12.19 -8.93 -6.52
N LEU A 74 -12.85 -9.72 -5.67
CA LEU A 74 -14.16 -10.27 -5.97
C LEU A 74 -15.20 -9.14 -6.03
N VAL A 75 -15.87 -8.99 -7.17
CA VAL A 75 -16.89 -7.94 -7.39
C VAL A 75 -18.31 -8.50 -7.49
N ASP A 76 -18.47 -9.80 -7.69
CA ASP A 76 -19.77 -10.48 -7.67
C ASP A 76 -19.64 -11.89 -7.07
N VAL A 77 -20.27 -12.11 -5.92
CA VAL A 77 -20.20 -13.37 -5.17
C VAL A 77 -20.93 -14.51 -5.91
N PRO A 78 -22.20 -14.34 -6.35
CA PRO A 78 -22.91 -15.35 -7.15
C PRO A 78 -22.15 -15.93 -8.34
N THR A 79 -21.42 -15.09 -9.08
CA THR A 79 -20.72 -15.51 -10.31
C THR A 79 -19.24 -15.78 -10.10
N GLU A 80 -18.72 -15.56 -8.90
CA GLU A 80 -17.28 -15.58 -8.60
C GLU A 80 -16.47 -14.67 -9.55
N SER A 81 -17.03 -13.51 -9.92
CA SER A 81 -16.37 -12.59 -10.85
C SER A 81 -15.36 -11.70 -10.12
N TYR A 82 -14.15 -11.63 -10.68
CA TYR A 82 -13.05 -10.86 -10.14
C TYR A 82 -12.66 -9.70 -11.07
N LEU A 83 -12.45 -8.52 -10.49
CA LEU A 83 -11.80 -7.40 -11.14
C LEU A 83 -10.28 -7.52 -10.99
N TYR A 84 -9.54 -7.46 -12.09
CA TYR A 84 -8.10 -7.32 -12.07
C TYR A 84 -7.76 -5.90 -11.63
N ARG A 85 -7.38 -5.75 -10.36
CA ARG A 85 -7.24 -4.45 -9.71
C ARG A 85 -5.87 -3.84 -9.97
N ASN A 86 -4.80 -4.58 -9.72
CA ASN A 86 -3.44 -4.04 -9.78
C ASN A 86 -2.39 -5.10 -10.13
N ASN A 87 -1.32 -4.67 -10.80
CA ASN A 87 -0.02 -5.32 -10.68
C ASN A 87 0.67 -4.86 -9.40
N VAL A 88 1.24 -5.78 -8.62
CA VAL A 88 1.95 -5.48 -7.38
C VAL A 88 3.37 -5.99 -7.49
N ILE A 89 4.34 -5.10 -7.22
CA ILE A 89 5.75 -5.46 -7.05
C ILE A 89 6.14 -5.34 -5.59
N LYS A 90 6.89 -6.34 -5.11
CA LYS A 90 7.40 -6.39 -3.76
C LYS A 90 8.87 -6.81 -3.78
N ALA A 91 9.71 -6.04 -3.11
CA ALA A 91 11.10 -6.39 -2.83
C ALA A 91 11.29 -6.48 -1.31
N THR A 92 11.73 -7.64 -0.81
CA THR A 92 11.90 -7.87 0.64
C THR A 92 13.28 -8.41 0.97
N MET A 93 13.92 -7.85 1.98
CA MET A 93 15.19 -8.37 2.50
C MET A 93 14.96 -9.73 3.19
N GLU A 94 15.80 -10.70 2.87
CA GLU A 94 15.74 -12.03 3.51
C GLU A 94 16.57 -12.10 4.79
N SER A 95 17.61 -11.27 4.90
CA SER A 95 18.41 -11.11 6.12
C SER A 95 17.74 -10.18 7.13
N LYS A 96 18.20 -10.26 8.38
CA LYS A 96 17.79 -9.29 9.42
C LYS A 96 18.27 -7.88 9.03
N PRO A 97 17.38 -6.88 8.92
CA PRO A 97 17.77 -5.50 8.65
C PRO A 97 18.56 -4.88 9.80
N GLN A 98 19.42 -3.91 9.48
CA GLN A 98 20.06 -3.00 10.42
C GLN A 98 19.32 -1.65 10.48
N GLU A 99 19.56 -0.87 11.54
CA GLU A 99 18.95 0.45 11.74
C GLU A 99 19.12 1.31 10.47
N GLY A 100 18.03 1.88 9.97
CA GLY A 100 18.01 2.74 8.80
C GLY A 100 18.05 2.01 7.46
N GLN A 101 18.19 0.68 7.42
CA GLN A 101 18.11 -0.07 6.16
C GLN A 101 16.67 -0.26 5.70
N ILE A 102 16.46 -0.25 4.39
CA ILE A 102 15.16 -0.55 3.78
C ILE A 102 14.93 -2.06 3.85
N ALA A 103 14.01 -2.47 4.72
CA ALA A 103 13.63 -3.86 4.93
C ALA A 103 12.78 -4.40 3.78
N SER A 104 11.87 -3.57 3.27
CA SER A 104 11.05 -3.92 2.12
C SER A 104 10.55 -2.66 1.42
N TYR A 105 10.25 -2.79 0.14
CA TYR A 105 9.54 -1.77 -0.61
C TYR A 105 8.64 -2.43 -1.66
N GLY A 106 7.71 -1.66 -2.21
CA GLY A 106 6.82 -2.14 -3.24
C GLY A 106 5.95 -1.05 -3.83
N ALA A 107 5.25 -1.41 -4.90
CA ALA A 107 4.29 -0.55 -5.57
C ALA A 107 3.09 -1.36 -6.06
N SER A 108 1.97 -0.66 -6.15
CA SER A 108 0.76 -1.09 -6.82
C SER A 108 0.60 -0.25 -8.08
N LEU A 109 0.32 -0.90 -9.21
CA LEU A 109 0.22 -0.27 -10.52
C LEU A 109 -1.06 -0.72 -11.23
N ASN A 110 -1.68 0.21 -11.94
CA ASN A 110 -2.81 -0.10 -12.82
C ASN A 110 -2.38 -1.16 -13.85
N PRO A 111 -3.17 -2.23 -14.06
CA PRO A 111 -2.76 -3.36 -14.87
C PRO A 111 -2.68 -3.06 -16.38
N GLU A 112 -3.37 -2.02 -16.85
CA GLU A 112 -3.43 -1.63 -18.26
C GLU A 112 -2.43 -0.52 -18.59
N THR A 113 -2.34 0.50 -17.73
CA THR A 113 -1.54 1.70 -17.97
C THR A 113 -0.17 1.65 -17.31
N ASN A 114 0.04 0.76 -16.33
CA ASN A 114 1.17 0.76 -15.40
C ASN A 114 1.32 2.07 -14.61
N GLU A 115 0.27 2.89 -14.53
CA GLU A 115 0.27 4.07 -13.66
C GLU A 115 0.34 3.65 -12.20
N LEU A 116 1.14 4.37 -11.41
CA LEU A 116 1.34 4.09 -10.00
C LEU A 116 0.06 4.42 -9.21
N THR A 117 -0.58 3.41 -8.64
CA THR A 117 -1.77 3.56 -7.78
C THR A 117 -1.42 3.55 -6.31
N GLY A 118 -0.23 3.06 -5.92
CA GLY A 118 0.26 3.13 -4.56
C GLY A 118 1.71 2.70 -4.43
N ALA A 119 2.36 3.09 -3.32
CA ALA A 119 3.75 2.79 -3.07
C ALA A 119 4.04 2.68 -1.57
N ILE A 120 4.94 1.77 -1.20
CA ILE A 120 5.35 1.53 0.19
C ILE A 120 6.86 1.37 0.30
N VAL A 121 7.45 1.97 1.33
CA VAL A 121 8.83 1.75 1.75
C VAL A 121 8.90 1.56 3.26
N VAL A 122 9.43 0.42 3.69
CA VAL A 122 9.61 0.09 5.10
C VAL A 122 11.09 0.18 5.43
N THR A 123 11.45 1.23 6.16
CA THR A 123 12.79 1.37 6.74
C THR A 123 12.80 0.78 8.14
N TYR A 124 13.75 -0.10 8.41
CA TYR A 124 13.90 -0.68 9.74
C TYR A 124 14.35 0.36 10.75
N SER A 125 13.66 0.39 11.90
CA SER A 125 14.08 1.18 13.05
C SER A 125 13.81 0.45 14.37
N GLU A 126 14.77 0.52 15.27
CA GLU A 126 14.71 0.12 16.67
C GLU A 126 14.14 1.24 17.58
N ALA A 127 13.87 2.42 17.01
CA ALA A 127 13.24 3.51 17.74
C ALA A 127 11.88 3.08 18.30
N LYS A 128 11.57 3.53 19.52
CA LYS A 128 10.25 3.32 20.10
C LYS A 128 9.22 4.14 19.32
N PRO A 129 7.98 3.63 19.12
CA PRO A 129 6.90 4.43 18.58
C PRO A 129 6.73 5.73 19.38
N GLN A 130 6.65 6.84 18.67
CA GLN A 130 6.41 8.18 19.17
C GLN A 130 4.91 8.33 19.48
N ASP A 131 4.59 9.08 20.53
CA ASP A 131 3.21 9.42 20.89
C ASP A 131 2.76 10.65 20.09
N LEU A 132 2.47 10.44 18.80
CA LEU A 132 2.00 11.49 17.91
C LEU A 132 0.48 11.62 18.03
N THR A 133 -0.03 12.85 18.19
CA THR A 133 -1.48 13.09 18.11
C THR A 133 -1.99 12.87 16.68
N VAL A 134 -3.30 12.70 16.52
CA VAL A 134 -3.91 12.54 15.20
C VAL A 134 -3.65 13.78 14.33
N GLU A 135 -3.70 14.97 14.92
CA GLU A 135 -3.42 16.23 14.25
C GLU A 135 -1.97 16.28 13.72
N GLN A 136 -0.99 15.87 14.53
CA GLN A 136 0.41 15.82 14.09
C GLN A 136 0.62 14.82 12.95
N GLN A 137 -0.05 13.66 13.01
CA GLN A 137 0.02 12.67 11.94
C GLN A 137 -0.63 13.20 10.64
N GLN A 138 -1.75 13.91 10.77
CA GLN A 138 -2.42 14.56 9.64
C GLN A 138 -1.53 15.64 9.02
N GLU A 139 -0.84 16.46 9.83
CA GLU A 139 0.12 17.45 9.34
C GLU A 139 1.27 16.80 8.56
N ILE A 140 1.83 15.70 9.06
CA ILE A 140 2.88 14.93 8.38
C ILE A 140 2.38 14.39 7.03
N ALA A 141 1.19 13.78 7.01
CA ALA A 141 0.59 13.24 5.79
C ALA A 141 0.27 14.35 4.78
N MET A 142 -0.35 15.45 5.20
CA MET A 142 -0.68 16.58 4.32
C MET A 142 0.56 17.26 3.76
N LYS A 143 1.63 17.40 4.56
CA LYS A 143 2.92 17.89 4.07
C LYS A 143 3.46 17.01 2.96
N PHE A 144 3.47 15.69 3.17
CA PHE A 144 3.91 14.73 2.15
C PHE A 144 3.06 14.80 0.87
N ILE A 145 1.73 14.81 1.00
CA ILE A 145 0.81 14.91 -0.14
C ILE A 145 1.08 16.15 -0.98
N LYS A 146 1.32 17.30 -0.34
CA LYS A 146 1.66 18.56 -1.00
C LYS A 146 3.04 18.53 -1.64
N GLU A 147 4.07 18.13 -0.90
CA GLU A 147 5.46 18.12 -1.38
C GLU A 147 5.66 17.17 -2.56
N LYS A 148 4.94 16.05 -2.56
CA LYS A 148 5.03 15.02 -3.61
C LYS A 148 3.95 15.14 -4.69
N ASN A 149 3.14 16.20 -4.64
CA ASN A 149 2.07 16.50 -5.60
C ASN A 149 1.17 15.27 -5.87
N LEU A 150 0.76 14.56 -4.83
CA LEU A 150 -0.05 13.34 -5.00
C LEU A 150 -1.43 13.64 -5.59
N VAL A 151 -1.98 14.82 -5.29
CA VAL A 151 -3.26 15.27 -5.84
C VAL A 151 -3.11 16.67 -6.41
N ALA A 152 -3.87 16.98 -7.46
CA ALA A 152 -3.79 18.27 -8.14
C ALA A 152 -4.19 19.46 -7.24
N ASN A 153 -5.14 19.23 -6.33
CA ASN A 153 -5.59 20.22 -5.36
C ASN A 153 -5.58 19.65 -3.93
N PRO A 154 -4.44 19.66 -3.23
CA PRO A 154 -4.35 19.12 -1.87
C PRO A 154 -5.28 19.79 -0.86
N ASP A 155 -5.68 21.05 -1.11
CA ASP A 155 -6.55 21.79 -0.19
C ASP A 155 -8.03 21.37 -0.29
N SER A 156 -8.41 20.57 -1.30
CA SER A 156 -9.76 19.96 -1.35
C SER A 156 -9.86 18.64 -0.58
N LEU A 157 -8.76 18.13 -0.03
CA LEU A 157 -8.78 16.89 0.74
C LEU A 157 -9.52 17.05 2.06
N ILE A 158 -10.45 16.13 2.31
CA ILE A 158 -11.17 16.02 3.56
C ILE A 158 -10.57 14.86 4.36
N PHE A 159 -10.04 15.14 5.53
CA PHE A 159 -9.59 14.09 6.44
C PHE A 159 -10.79 13.36 7.07
N GLU A 160 -10.90 12.05 6.84
CA GLU A 160 -12.00 11.21 7.34
C GLU A 160 -11.63 10.47 8.64
N GLY A 161 -10.36 10.51 9.06
CA GLY A 161 -9.88 9.88 10.29
C GLY A 161 -8.81 8.81 10.06
N ILE A 162 -8.62 7.99 11.09
CA ILE A 162 -7.66 6.88 11.08
C ILE A 162 -8.29 5.62 10.47
N GLU A 163 -7.65 5.06 9.46
CA GLU A 163 -8.00 3.77 8.87
C GLU A 163 -7.40 2.64 9.71
N LYS A 164 -8.26 1.89 10.40
CA LYS A 164 -7.85 0.83 11.32
C LYS A 164 -7.21 -0.34 10.61
N GLY A 165 -7.66 -0.67 9.39
CA GLY A 165 -7.10 -1.77 8.59
C GLY A 165 -5.61 -1.58 8.28
N MET A 166 -5.15 -0.33 8.25
CA MET A 166 -3.77 0.06 7.94
C MET A 166 -2.95 0.47 9.18
N SER A 167 -3.56 0.42 10.36
CA SER A 167 -2.95 0.94 11.59
C SER A 167 -2.51 -0.21 12.50
N ASN A 168 -1.34 -0.06 13.10
CA ASN A 168 -0.85 -0.96 14.14
C ASN A 168 0.07 -0.21 15.12
N LYS A 169 0.84 -0.93 15.93
CA LYS A 169 1.72 -0.30 16.95
C LYS A 169 2.89 0.50 16.36
N GLN A 170 3.22 0.31 15.09
CA GLN A 170 4.35 0.93 14.40
C GLN A 170 3.92 1.96 13.35
N TYR A 171 2.68 1.88 12.88
CA TYR A 171 2.16 2.72 11.79
C TYR A 171 0.74 3.18 12.09
N SER A 172 0.40 4.36 11.61
CA SER A 172 -0.97 4.86 11.60
C SER A 172 -1.39 5.14 10.17
N GLY A 173 -2.51 4.59 9.75
CA GLY A 173 -3.13 4.84 8.45
C GLY A 173 -4.13 5.98 8.54
N LEU A 174 -4.02 6.95 7.64
CA LEU A 174 -4.87 8.14 7.56
C LEU A 174 -5.67 8.06 6.27
N LYS A 175 -6.96 8.37 6.38
CA LYS A 175 -7.89 8.39 5.24
C LYS A 175 -8.25 9.81 4.85
N PHE A 176 -8.06 10.14 3.57
CA PHE A 176 -8.45 11.41 2.97
C PHE A 176 -9.40 11.15 1.81
N LYS A 177 -10.44 11.97 1.70
CA LYS A 177 -11.40 11.95 0.60
C LYS A 177 -11.16 13.14 -0.33
N ASN A 178 -11.22 12.89 -1.64
CA ASN A 178 -11.09 13.89 -2.69
C ASN A 178 -12.22 13.74 -3.72
N GLY A 179 -13.37 14.37 -3.48
CA GLY A 179 -14.56 14.07 -4.28
C GLY A 179 -14.98 12.62 -4.03
N ASP A 180 -15.02 11.78 -5.06
CA ASP A 180 -15.35 10.35 -4.95
C ASP A 180 -14.11 9.47 -4.72
N ASP A 181 -12.91 10.02 -4.89
CA ASP A 181 -11.66 9.30 -4.69
C ASP A 181 -11.27 9.23 -3.22
N VAL A 182 -10.61 8.15 -2.84
CA VAL A 182 -10.03 7.97 -1.50
C VAL A 182 -8.51 7.84 -1.62
N LEU A 183 -7.79 8.65 -0.84
CA LEU A 183 -6.35 8.56 -0.67
C LEU A 183 -6.05 8.06 0.75
N LEU A 184 -5.31 6.97 0.84
CA LEU A 184 -4.81 6.44 2.09
C LEU A 184 -3.32 6.76 2.21
N VAL A 185 -2.89 7.21 3.40
CA VAL A 185 -1.48 7.53 3.69
C VAL A 185 -1.10 6.92 5.03
N SER A 186 0.03 6.22 5.12
CA SER A 186 0.50 5.70 6.41
C SER A 186 1.73 6.44 6.91
N VAL A 187 1.69 6.85 8.18
CA VAL A 187 2.81 7.47 8.90
C VAL A 187 3.43 6.43 9.83
N SER A 188 4.75 6.26 9.74
CA SER A 188 5.53 5.48 10.69
C SER A 188 5.60 6.21 12.02
N LEU A 189 5.09 5.58 13.08
CA LEU A 189 5.16 6.10 14.44
C LEU A 189 6.58 6.02 15.00
N GLN A 190 7.45 5.17 14.44
CA GLN A 190 8.85 5.10 14.89
C GLN A 190 9.69 6.25 14.33
N THR A 191 9.47 6.61 13.06
CA THR A 191 10.31 7.59 12.35
C THR A 191 9.67 8.96 12.15
N GLY A 192 8.35 9.07 12.31
CA GLY A 192 7.59 10.30 12.02
C GLY A 192 7.54 10.64 10.53
N LYS A 193 7.75 9.66 9.65
CA LYS A 193 7.74 9.83 8.19
C LYS A 193 6.61 9.03 7.54
N VAL A 194 6.14 9.50 6.39
CA VAL A 194 5.23 8.71 5.55
C VAL A 194 5.99 7.51 4.98
N THR A 195 5.40 6.33 5.10
CA THR A 195 5.93 5.04 4.64
C THR A 195 5.15 4.48 3.47
N HIS A 196 3.91 4.95 3.26
CA HIS A 196 2.99 4.38 2.30
C HIS A 196 1.95 5.42 1.85
N PHE A 197 1.56 5.34 0.58
CA PHE A 197 0.32 5.94 0.07
C PHE A 197 -0.34 5.02 -0.96
N GLU A 198 -1.66 5.10 -1.10
CA GLU A 198 -2.41 4.46 -2.19
C GLU A 198 -3.71 5.21 -2.50
N PHE A 199 -4.08 5.21 -3.78
CA PHE A 199 -5.39 5.63 -4.27
C PHE A 199 -6.31 4.43 -4.28
N VAL A 200 -7.43 4.54 -3.57
CA VAL A 200 -8.45 3.52 -3.53
C VAL A 200 -9.54 3.89 -4.53
N GLU A 201 -9.60 3.13 -5.60
CA GLU A 201 -10.73 3.16 -6.53
C GLU A 201 -11.97 2.56 -5.85
N VAL A 202 -13.08 3.31 -5.86
CA VAL A 202 -14.37 2.85 -5.37
C VAL A 202 -14.96 1.92 -6.43
N ILE A 203 -15.08 0.64 -6.09
CA ILE A 203 -15.73 -0.33 -6.97
C ILE A 203 -17.24 -0.29 -6.69
N GLU A 204 -18.03 0.19 -7.65
CA GLU A 204 -19.47 0.12 -7.56
C GLU A 204 -19.93 -1.34 -7.74
N PRO A 205 -20.80 -1.87 -6.86
CA PRO A 205 -21.36 -3.21 -7.06
C PRO A 205 -22.23 -3.20 -8.32
N VAL A 206 -21.99 -4.15 -9.21
CA VAL A 206 -22.86 -4.37 -10.37
C VAL A 206 -24.21 -4.87 -9.84
N GLU A 207 -25.29 -4.10 -10.03
CA GLU A 207 -26.62 -4.57 -9.67
C GLU A 207 -26.91 -5.88 -10.43
N PRO A 208 -27.42 -6.93 -9.75
CA PRO A 208 -27.76 -8.17 -10.42
C PRO A 208 -28.83 -7.88 -11.46
N ALA A 209 -28.58 -8.30 -12.71
CA ALA A 209 -29.54 -8.15 -13.80
C ALA A 209 -30.91 -8.69 -13.36
N GLU A 210 -31.95 -7.85 -13.47
CA GLU A 210 -33.32 -8.23 -13.11
C GLU A 210 -33.66 -9.55 -13.80
N THR A 211 -33.94 -10.59 -13.00
CA THR A 211 -34.36 -11.88 -13.54
C THR A 211 -35.70 -11.66 -14.24
N PRO A 212 -35.84 -11.93 -15.55
CA PRO A 212 -37.12 -11.73 -16.21
C PRO A 212 -38.17 -12.62 -15.54
N ALA A 213 -39.25 -12.00 -15.08
CA ALA A 213 -40.40 -12.72 -14.52
C ALA A 213 -40.92 -13.72 -15.55
N LYS A 214 -41.02 -14.99 -15.14
CA LYS A 214 -41.61 -16.07 -15.93
C LYS A 214 -43.12 -15.91 -16.05
#